data_AF-A0A7S4HFK5-F1
#
_entry.id   AF-A0A7S4HFK5-F1
#
_cell.length_a   1.000
_cell.length_b   1.000
_cell.length_c   1.000
_cell.angle_alpha   90.00
_cell.angle_beta   90.00
_cell.angle_gamma   90.00
#
_symmetry.space_group_name_H-M   'P 1'
#
loop_
_entity.id
_entity.type
_entity.pdbx_description
1 polymer ?
#
loop_
_entity_poly.entity_id
_entity_poly.type
_entity_poly.pdbx_seq_one_letter_code
_entity_poly.pdbx_strand_id
1 'polypeptide(L)'
;DFAAAAVLRTARGVAAALAHLHRSNTTHGDLYAHNTLVDKSGAAKVGDFGAAFGYDGLGAAAAPLVERLEVRAFGCLVEELLERMEPPPPAGVLLAAPLATLRTIVELCMAPDVAGRPSFDDICAALHLSSFDVRP
;
A
#
# COMPACT_ATOMS: atom_id res chain seq x y z
N ASP A 1 -16.40 -8.32 6.96
CA ASP A 1 -15.43 -9.14 7.69
C ASP A 1 -14.09 -9.11 6.95
N PHE A 2 -13.11 -8.38 7.50
CA PHE A 2 -11.76 -8.27 6.95
C PHE A 2 -10.80 -9.08 7.83
N ALA A 3 -10.58 -10.35 7.49
CA ALA A 3 -9.57 -11.16 8.16
C ALA A 3 -8.16 -10.57 7.95
N ALA A 4 -7.26 -10.75 8.93
CA ALA A 4 -5.88 -10.27 8.86
C ALA A 4 -5.15 -10.61 7.55
N ALA A 5 -5.34 -11.83 7.05
CA ALA A 5 -4.75 -12.27 5.80
C ALA A 5 -5.29 -11.49 4.58
N ALA A 6 -6.56 -11.12 4.60
CA ALA A 6 -7.17 -10.33 3.53
C ALA A 6 -6.65 -8.88 3.54
N VAL A 7 -6.46 -8.28 4.71
CA VAL A 7 -5.84 -6.94 4.86
C VAL A 7 -4.43 -6.93 4.28
N LEU A 8 -3.60 -7.91 4.64
CA LEU A 8 -2.23 -8.01 4.13
C LEU A 8 -2.18 -8.22 2.61
N ARG A 9 -3.05 -9.08 2.07
CA ARG A 9 -3.14 -9.30 0.62
C ARG A 9 -3.61 -8.05 -0.11
N THR A 10 -4.57 -7.33 0.46
CA THR A 10 -5.08 -6.07 -0.09
C THR A 10 -3.97 -5.02 -0.15
N ALA A 11 -3.28 -4.77 0.96
CA ALA A 11 -2.19 -3.80 1.03
C ALA A 11 -1.06 -4.12 0.04
N ARG A 12 -0.68 -5.40 -0.08
CA ARG A 12 0.33 -5.86 -1.06
C ARG A 12 -0.11 -5.62 -2.50
N GLY A 13 -1.36 -5.97 -2.83
CA GLY A 13 -1.90 -5.80 -4.18
C GLY A 13 -1.92 -4.33 -4.59
N VAL A 14 -2.38 -3.44 -3.70
CA VAL A 14 -2.42 -1.99 -3.96
C VAL A 14 -1.00 -1.42 -4.09
N ALA A 15 -0.08 -1.75 -3.17
CA ALA A 15 1.30 -1.28 -3.24
C ALA A 15 1.98 -1.72 -4.54
N ALA A 16 1.79 -2.96 -4.98
CA ALA A 16 2.37 -3.48 -6.22
C ALA A 16 1.80 -2.78 -7.47
N ALA A 17 0.50 -2.48 -7.48
CA ALA A 17 -0.13 -1.72 -8.56
C ALA A 17 0.43 -0.30 -8.66
N LEU A 18 0.55 0.42 -7.53
CA LEU A 18 1.10 1.77 -7.49
C LEU A 18 2.59 1.79 -7.86
N ALA A 19 3.37 0.81 -7.38
CA ALA A 19 4.76 0.64 -7.79
C ALA A 19 4.87 0.49 -9.32
N HIS A 20 3.95 -0.25 -9.95
CA HIS A 20 3.93 -0.40 -11.40
C HIS A 20 3.66 0.91 -12.13
N LEU A 21 2.69 1.71 -11.67
CA LEU A 21 2.38 3.01 -12.27
C LEU A 21 3.56 3.99 -12.15
N HIS A 22 4.16 4.08 -10.97
CA HIS A 22 5.26 5.00 -10.71
C HIS A 22 6.55 4.64 -11.48
N ARG A 23 6.81 3.35 -11.73
CA ARG A 23 7.90 2.93 -12.65
C ARG A 23 7.71 3.41 -14.09
N SER A 24 6.47 3.72 -14.47
CA SER A 24 6.12 4.35 -15.76
C SER A 24 5.80 5.84 -15.63
N ASN A 25 6.29 6.50 -14.57
CA ASN A 25 6.07 7.93 -14.27
C ASN A 25 4.60 8.37 -14.37
N THR A 26 3.69 7.48 -13.99
CA THR A 26 2.25 7.73 -13.99
C THR A 26 1.75 7.67 -12.56
N THR A 27 0.94 8.65 -12.17
CA THR A 27 0.22 8.65 -10.90
C THR A 27 -1.21 8.16 -11.10
N HIS A 28 -1.80 7.55 -10.08
CA HIS A 28 -3.22 7.21 -10.09
C HIS A 28 -4.09 8.47 -9.96
N GLY A 29 -3.66 9.43 -9.14
CA GLY A 29 -4.27 10.76 -9.02
C GLY A 29 -5.54 10.82 -8.15
N ASP A 30 -6.17 9.68 -7.88
CA ASP A 30 -7.35 9.56 -7.00
C ASP A 30 -7.37 8.24 -6.20
N LEU A 31 -6.28 7.95 -5.49
CA LEU A 31 -6.18 6.71 -4.69
C LEU A 31 -7.01 6.81 -3.41
N TYR A 32 -8.17 6.15 -3.39
CA TYR A 32 -9.01 6.00 -2.20
C TYR A 32 -9.61 4.59 -2.09
N ALA A 33 -10.10 4.23 -0.90
CA ALA A 33 -10.71 2.93 -0.62
C ALA A 33 -11.87 2.58 -1.55
N HIS A 34 -12.64 3.58 -2.01
CA HIS A 34 -13.75 3.38 -2.94
C HIS A 34 -13.30 2.99 -4.37
N ASN A 35 -12.04 3.26 -4.72
CA ASN A 35 -11.40 2.90 -5.98
C ASN A 35 -10.63 1.58 -5.92
N THR A 36 -10.68 0.88 -4.78
CA THR A 36 -10.04 -0.43 -4.60
C THR A 36 -11.10 -1.52 -4.49
N LEU A 37 -11.22 -2.35 -5.53
CA LEU A 37 -12.08 -3.53 -5.52
C LEU A 37 -11.35 -4.67 -4.81
N VAL A 38 -11.91 -5.15 -3.71
CA VAL A 38 -11.36 -6.27 -2.93
C VAL A 38 -12.34 -7.44 -2.99
N ASP A 39 -11.89 -8.60 -3.47
CA ASP A 39 -12.71 -9.81 -3.41
C ASP A 39 -12.69 -10.44 -2.01
N LYS A 40 -13.51 -11.48 -1.78
CA LYS A 40 -13.58 -12.17 -0.47
C LYS A 40 -12.26 -12.84 -0.07
N SER A 41 -11.36 -13.08 -1.02
CA SER A 41 -10.03 -13.59 -0.75
C SER A 41 -9.06 -12.48 -0.35
N GLY A 42 -9.42 -11.19 -0.44
CA GLY A 42 -8.51 -10.09 -0.22
C GLY A 42 -7.59 -9.81 -1.41
N ALA A 43 -7.91 -10.34 -2.60
CA ALA A 43 -7.25 -9.93 -3.82
C ALA A 43 -7.79 -8.56 -4.20
N ALA A 44 -6.91 -7.56 -4.19
CA ALA A 44 -7.25 -6.18 -4.51
C ALA A 44 -6.94 -5.86 -5.98
N LYS A 45 -7.86 -5.16 -6.62
CA LYS A 45 -7.66 -4.48 -7.90
C LYS A 45 -7.90 -3.00 -7.68
N VAL A 46 -6.89 -2.20 -7.99
CA VAL A 46 -7.03 -0.73 -8.04
C VAL A 46 -7.71 -0.39 -9.37
N GLY A 47 -8.82 0.35 -9.31
CA GLY A 47 -9.59 0.84 -10.44
C GLY A 47 -9.78 2.35 -10.37
N ASP A 48 -10.47 2.90 -11.38
CA ASP A 48 -10.74 4.34 -11.57
C ASP A 48 -9.50 5.25 -11.77
N PHE A 49 -8.93 5.15 -12.96
CA PHE A 49 -7.82 6.00 -13.42
C PHE A 49 -8.29 7.37 -13.97
N GLY A 50 -9.49 7.83 -13.63
CA GLY A 50 -10.07 9.07 -14.18
C GLY A 50 -9.25 10.33 -13.88
N ALA A 51 -8.42 10.30 -12.83
CA ALA A 51 -7.53 11.39 -12.42
C ALA A 51 -6.04 11.11 -12.69
N ALA A 52 -5.71 10.01 -13.35
CA ALA A 52 -4.33 9.63 -13.60
C ALA A 52 -3.65 10.64 -14.54
N PHE A 53 -2.40 10.99 -14.23
CA PHE A 53 -1.59 11.85 -15.09
C PHE A 53 -0.13 11.39 -15.15
N GLY A 54 0.50 11.61 -16.29
CA GLY A 54 1.93 11.37 -16.46
C GLY A 54 2.73 12.57 -15.95
N TYR A 55 3.89 12.30 -15.35
CA TYR A 55 4.80 13.33 -14.86
C TYR A 55 6.22 13.20 -15.42
N ASP A 56 6.37 12.60 -16.62
CA ASP A 56 7.65 12.41 -17.34
C ASP A 56 8.48 13.69 -17.53
N GLY A 57 7.82 14.86 -17.54
CA GLY A 57 8.49 16.17 -17.68
C GLY A 57 9.05 16.75 -16.37
N LEU A 58 8.79 16.12 -15.22
CA LEU A 58 9.34 16.58 -13.95
C LEU A 58 10.81 16.17 -13.84
N GLY A 59 11.65 17.13 -13.42
CA GLY A 59 13.06 16.85 -13.15
C GLY A 59 13.26 15.85 -12.00
N ALA A 60 14.45 15.27 -11.92
CA ALA A 60 14.81 14.22 -10.95
C ALA A 60 14.57 14.61 -9.46
N ALA A 61 14.51 15.90 -9.14
CA ALA A 61 14.19 16.38 -7.80
C ALA A 61 12.69 16.38 -7.47
N ALA A 62 11.82 16.58 -8.47
CA ALA A 62 10.38 16.74 -8.28
C ALA A 62 9.59 15.44 -8.52
N ALA A 63 10.03 14.61 -9.46
CA ALA A 63 9.34 13.34 -9.79
C ALA A 63 9.14 12.42 -8.57
N PRO A 64 10.14 12.22 -7.66
CA PRO A 64 9.93 11.39 -6.49
C PRO A 64 8.87 11.95 -5.53
N LEU A 65 8.72 13.27 -5.44
CA LEU A 65 7.76 13.91 -4.55
C LEU A 65 6.30 13.65 -4.95
N VAL A 66 6.05 13.39 -6.25
CA VAL A 66 4.72 12.98 -6.74
C VAL A 66 4.36 11.60 -6.19
N GLU A 67 5.29 10.64 -6.27
CA GLU A 67 5.12 9.33 -5.63
C GLU A 67 4.86 9.47 -4.13
N ARG A 68 5.61 10.33 -3.43
CA ARG A 68 5.45 10.55 -1.98
C ARG A 68 4.08 11.12 -1.59
N LEU A 69 3.38 11.76 -2.52
CA LEU A 69 2.01 12.22 -2.29
C LEU A 69 1.05 11.02 -2.24
N GLU A 70 1.16 10.09 -3.19
CA GLU A 70 0.33 8.88 -3.25
C GLU A 70 0.67 7.88 -2.15
N VAL A 71 1.92 7.84 -1.69
CA VAL A 71 2.33 7.06 -0.52
C VAL A 71 1.51 7.42 0.72
N ARG A 72 1.18 8.71 0.92
CA ARG A 72 0.31 9.10 2.04
C ARG A 72 -1.11 8.58 1.87
N ALA A 73 -1.67 8.67 0.66
CA ALA A 73 -3.00 8.15 0.36
C ALA A 73 -3.07 6.63 0.58
N PHE A 74 -2.02 5.90 0.19
CA PHE A 74 -1.86 4.48 0.51
C PHE A 74 -1.84 4.23 2.03
N GLY A 75 -1.10 5.04 2.80
CA GLY A 75 -1.09 4.98 4.26
C GLY A 75 -2.49 5.11 4.87
N CYS A 76 -3.27 6.11 4.44
CA CYS A 76 -4.66 6.29 4.86
C CYS A 76 -5.53 5.06 4.54
N LEU A 77 -5.44 4.54 3.32
CA LEU A 77 -6.18 3.35 2.90
C LEU A 77 -5.89 2.14 3.80
N VAL A 78 -4.61 1.89 4.07
CA VAL A 78 -4.20 0.74 4.89
C VAL A 78 -4.60 0.91 6.35
N GLU A 79 -4.54 2.14 6.88
CA GLU A 79 -5.04 2.46 8.23
C GLU A 79 -6.52 2.11 8.36
N GLU A 80 -7.36 2.54 7.40
CA GLU A 80 -8.78 2.23 7.36
C GLU A 80 -9.09 0.72 7.29
N LEU A 81 -8.24 -0.05 6.60
CA LEU A 81 -8.34 -1.51 6.53
C LEU A 81 -7.95 -2.17 7.86
N LEU A 82 -6.93 -1.65 8.53
CA LEU A 82 -6.47 -2.13 9.84
C LEU A 82 -7.51 -1.86 10.94
N GLU A 83 -8.22 -0.74 10.88
CA GLU A 83 -9.30 -0.39 11.81
C GLU A 83 -10.53 -1.29 11.65
N ARG A 84 -10.82 -1.75 10.43
CA ARG A 84 -11.95 -2.63 10.10
C ARG A 84 -11.61 -4.12 10.18
N MET A 85 -10.35 -4.44 10.46
CA MET A 85 -9.88 -5.81 10.62
C MET A 85 -10.59 -6.45 11.82
N GLU A 86 -10.97 -7.72 11.67
CA GLU A 86 -11.40 -8.54 12.81
C GLU A 86 -10.33 -8.57 13.91
N PRO A 87 -10.71 -8.91 15.17
CA PRO A 87 -9.78 -8.91 16.29
C PRO A 87 -8.46 -9.58 15.91
N PRO A 88 -7.33 -8.97 16.27
CA PRO A 88 -6.03 -9.40 15.81
C PRO A 88 -5.81 -10.87 16.15
N PRO A 89 -5.17 -11.63 15.25
CA PRO A 89 -4.92 -13.04 15.50
C PRO A 89 -4.14 -13.21 16.82
N PRO A 90 -4.33 -14.33 17.55
CA PRO A 90 -3.61 -14.59 18.78
C PRO A 90 -2.09 -14.45 18.60
N ALA A 91 -1.40 -14.05 19.67
CA ALA A 91 0.05 -14.02 19.68
C ALA A 91 0.60 -15.42 19.31
N GLY A 92 1.56 -15.47 18.38
CA GLY A 92 2.16 -16.72 17.90
C GLY A 92 1.64 -17.21 16.54
N VAL A 93 0.66 -16.56 15.93
CA VAL A 93 0.24 -16.84 14.55
C VAL A 93 1.21 -16.18 13.55
N LEU A 94 1.50 -16.86 12.43
CA LEU A 94 2.43 -16.40 11.37
C LEU A 94 2.13 -14.99 10.82
N LEU A 95 0.92 -14.46 11.04
CA LEU A 95 0.49 -13.15 10.56
C LEU A 95 0.84 -11.98 11.50
N ALA A 96 1.28 -12.25 12.74
CA ALA A 96 1.58 -11.20 13.71
C ALA A 96 2.73 -10.29 13.26
N ALA A 97 3.83 -10.88 12.78
CA ALA A 97 4.98 -10.12 12.27
C ALA A 97 4.65 -9.30 11.00
N PRO A 98 4.00 -9.88 9.96
CA PRO A 98 3.52 -9.11 8.81
C PRO A 98 2.61 -7.94 9.18
N LEU A 99 1.69 -8.12 10.14
CA LEU A 99 0.81 -7.05 10.60
C LEU A 99 1.58 -5.94 11.33
N ALA A 100 2.59 -6.28 12.12
CA ALA A 100 3.46 -5.30 12.75
C ALA A 100 4.24 -4.49 11.69
N THR A 101 4.82 -5.17 10.70
CA THR A 101 5.48 -4.51 9.56
C THR A 101 4.53 -3.58 8.82
N LEU A 102 3.29 -4.01 8.56
CA LEU A 102 2.29 -3.20 7.89
C LEU A 102 1.96 -1.91 8.69
N ARG A 103 1.85 -2.00 10.01
CA ARG A 103 1.63 -0.83 10.88
C ARG A 103 2.80 0.15 10.82
N THR A 104 4.04 -0.33 10.87
CA THR A 104 5.24 0.52 10.72
C THR A 104 5.26 1.21 9.35
N ILE A 105 4.88 0.50 8.28
CA ILE A 105 4.78 1.11 6.94
C ILE A 105 3.76 2.25 6.94
N VAL A 106 2.58 2.06 7.55
CA VAL A 106 1.55 3.12 7.65
C VAL A 106 2.11 4.36 8.34
N GLU A 107 2.80 4.20 9.47
CA GLU A 107 3.43 5.32 10.18
C GLU A 107 4.42 6.08 9.28
N LEU A 108 5.27 5.36 8.54
CA LEU A 108 6.23 5.95 7.60
C LEU A 108 5.53 6.66 6.42
N CYS A 109 4.43 6.11 5.92
CA CYS A 109 3.63 6.72 4.85
C CYS A 109 2.98 8.04 5.30
N MET A 110 2.64 8.14 6.59
CA MET A 110 1.96 9.29 7.19
C MET A 110 2.91 10.37 7.72
N ALA A 111 4.23 10.19 7.57
CA ALA A 111 5.23 11.12 8.06
C ALA A 111 5.00 12.55 7.51
N PRO A 112 5.20 13.59 8.35
CA PRO A 112 5.03 14.99 7.93
C PRO A 112 6.09 15.42 6.92
N ASP A 113 7.30 14.87 7.01
CA ASP A 113 8.34 15.05 5.99
C ASP A 113 7.99 14.20 4.76
N VAL A 114 7.60 14.87 3.68
CA VAL A 114 7.23 14.23 2.41
C VAL A 114 8.42 13.49 1.81
N ALA A 115 9.63 14.07 1.89
CA ALA A 115 10.82 13.48 1.26
C ALA A 115 11.26 12.19 1.97
N GLY A 116 11.02 12.11 3.29
CA GLY A 116 11.32 10.97 4.13
C GLY A 116 10.36 9.79 4.01
N ARG A 117 9.23 9.93 3.30
CA ARG A 117 8.32 8.80 3.02
C ARG A 117 9.02 7.74 2.14
N PRO A 118 8.69 6.45 2.28
CA PRO A 118 9.25 5.39 1.44
C PRO A 118 8.73 5.44 0.00
N SER A 119 9.40 4.78 -0.95
CA SER A 119 8.84 4.51 -2.28
C SER A 119 7.89 3.31 -2.24
N PHE A 120 7.05 3.15 -3.26
CA PHE A 120 6.26 1.93 -3.39
C PHE A 120 7.13 0.70 -3.64
N ASP A 121 8.31 0.84 -4.24
CA ASP A 121 9.28 -0.25 -4.34
C ASP A 121 9.83 -0.65 -2.95
N ASP A 122 10.14 0.33 -2.09
CA ASP A 122 10.57 0.06 -0.69
C ASP A 122 9.44 -0.61 0.12
N ILE A 123 8.21 -0.11 -0.03
CA ILE A 123 7.01 -0.69 0.61
C ILE A 123 6.82 -2.14 0.15
N CYS A 124 6.90 -2.40 -1.15
CA CYS A 124 6.77 -3.75 -1.70
C CYS A 124 7.86 -4.67 -1.15
N ALA A 125 9.11 -4.21 -1.07
CA ALA A 125 10.21 -5.00 -0.52
C ALA A 125 9.96 -5.38 0.96
N ALA A 126 9.56 -4.41 1.79
CA ALA A 126 9.26 -4.65 3.20
C ALA A 126 8.08 -5.63 3.41
N LEU A 127 7.04 -5.52 2.58
CA LEU A 127 5.88 -6.42 2.63
C LEU A 127 6.18 -7.84 2.12
N HIS A 128 7.17 -8.02 1.25
CA HIS A 128 7.62 -9.34 0.79
C HIS A 128 8.53 -10.02 1.80
N LEU A 129 9.49 -9.30 2.40
CA LEU A 129 10.43 -9.84 3.39
C LEU A 129 9.73 -10.34 4.66
N SER A 130 8.55 -9.82 4.96
CA SER A 130 7.72 -10.26 6.08
C SER A 130 6.88 -11.52 5.77
N SER A 131 6.86 -12.00 4.51
CA SER A 131 6.14 -13.23 4.14
C SER A 131 7.02 -14.46 4.39
N PHE A 132 6.70 -15.26 5.41
CA PHE A 132 6.87 -16.70 5.23
C PHE A 132 5.81 -17.15 4.23
N ASP A 133 6.28 -17.69 3.11
CA ASP A 133 5.48 -18.14 1.98
C ASP A 133 4.46 -19.20 2.44
N VAL A 134 3.21 -18.79 2.66
CA VAL A 134 2.09 -19.73 2.73
C VAL A 134 1.68 -20.00 1.29
N ARG A 135 2.43 -20.86 0.61
CA ARG A 135 1.93 -21.56 -0.58
C ARG A 135 1.22 -22.84 -0.15
N PRO A 136 0.17 -23.24 -0.89
CA PRO A 136 -0.67 -24.39 -0.57
C PRO A 136 0.07 -25.72 -0.56
#